data_AF-D5UM74-F1
#
_entry.id   AF-D5UM74-F1
#
_cell.length_a   1.000
_cell.length_b   1.000
_cell.length_c   1.000
_cell.angle_alpha   90.00
_cell.angle_beta   90.00
_cell.angle_gamma   90.00
#
_symmetry.space_group_name_H-M   'P 1'
#
loop_
_entity.id
_entity.type
_entity.pdbx_description
1 polymer ?
#
loop_
_entity_poly.entity_id
_entity_poly.type
_entity_poly.pdbx_seq_one_letter_code
_entity_poly.pdbx_strand_id
1 'polypeptide(L)'
;MVEEQARLYGSWRANTTADALALFENYPGLWWVAGGHAIEAFTKSPRPHSDLDVSIPRADVPVLRRHVAGQFDVWQADSGTLRPMVDDADTVTPTCSNLWLREHGDAPWEFDVLLAITSAATWTYERDRRVKLTLDDALWDLDGVRYLSPEVQLLHKAPGLRAKDQADFDACLPRLAPAQSGWLLSALGLAHPRHPWIVALRAHRGQIPRRVPTP
;
A
#
# COMPACT_ATOMS: atom_id res chain seq x y z
N MET A 1 -15.07 3.88 18.12
CA MET A 1 -14.66 2.91 17.07
C MET A 1 -13.29 2.33 17.34
N VAL A 2 -12.22 3.13 17.52
CA VAL A 2 -10.88 2.60 17.82
C VAL A 2 -10.82 1.82 19.14
N GLU A 3 -11.40 2.37 20.21
CA GLU A 3 -11.46 1.68 21.52
C GLU A 3 -12.25 0.36 21.46
N GLU A 4 -13.31 0.31 20.67
CA GLU A 4 -14.13 -0.90 20.53
C GLU A 4 -13.44 -1.96 19.66
N GLN A 5 -12.73 -1.56 18.60
CA GLN A 5 -11.87 -2.46 17.83
C GLN A 5 -10.76 -3.03 18.70
N ALA A 6 -10.08 -2.19 19.49
CA ALA A 6 -9.04 -2.64 20.40
C ALA A 6 -9.58 -3.60 21.47
N ARG A 7 -10.78 -3.34 21.99
CA ARG A 7 -11.46 -4.25 22.93
C ARG A 7 -11.81 -5.61 22.30
N LEU A 8 -12.23 -5.61 21.03
CA LEU A 8 -12.68 -6.83 20.34
C LEU A 8 -11.52 -7.66 19.78
N TYR A 9 -10.47 -7.02 19.30
CA TYR A 9 -9.42 -7.66 18.51
C TYR A 9 -8.01 -7.50 19.08
N GLY A 10 -7.83 -6.71 20.13
CA GLY A 10 -6.51 -6.36 20.66
C GLY A 10 -6.02 -5.01 20.15
N SER A 11 -5.09 -4.40 20.89
CA SER A 11 -4.48 -3.11 20.56
C SER A 11 -3.49 -3.22 19.39
N TRP A 12 -3.12 -2.07 18.83
CA TRP A 12 -2.08 -1.94 17.81
C TRP A 12 -0.88 -1.18 18.37
N ARG A 13 0.32 -1.60 17.98
CA ARG A 13 1.55 -0.83 18.17
C ARG A 13 1.78 0.00 16.91
N ALA A 14 2.06 1.30 17.09
CA ALA A 14 2.46 2.15 15.98
C ALA A 14 3.92 1.85 15.61
N ASN A 15 4.11 1.14 14.49
CA ASN A 15 5.43 0.83 13.95
C ASN A 15 5.94 1.92 13.02
N THR A 16 7.26 1.98 12.87
CA THR A 16 7.99 2.91 12.01
C THR A 16 8.58 2.19 10.81
N THR A 17 9.05 2.94 9.81
CA THR A 17 9.80 2.36 8.68
C THR A 17 11.07 1.64 9.13
N ALA A 18 11.68 2.03 10.25
CA ALA A 18 12.82 1.31 10.82
C ALA A 18 12.40 -0.08 11.37
N ASP A 19 11.21 -0.20 11.97
CA ASP A 19 10.69 -1.48 12.44
C ASP A 19 10.37 -2.42 11.26
N ALA A 20 9.85 -1.88 10.14
CA ALA A 20 9.68 -2.68 8.91
C ALA A 20 11.03 -3.13 8.31
N LEU A 21 12.04 -2.27 8.31
CA LEU A 21 13.39 -2.65 7.87
C LEU A 21 13.95 -3.79 8.70
N ALA A 22 13.75 -3.76 10.03
CA ALA A 22 14.14 -4.85 10.92
C ALA A 22 13.33 -6.13 10.64
N LEU A 23 12.00 -6.03 10.48
CA LEU A 23 11.15 -7.18 10.15
C LEU A 23 11.60 -7.89 8.87
N PHE A 24 11.95 -7.12 7.83
CA PHE A 24 12.33 -7.65 6.52
C PHE A 24 13.84 -7.77 6.32
N GLU A 25 14.64 -7.66 7.38
CA GLU A 25 16.07 -7.89 7.31
C GLU A 25 16.35 -9.33 6.81
N ASN A 26 17.17 -9.48 5.76
CA ASN A 26 17.44 -10.76 5.09
C ASN A 26 16.22 -11.47 4.48
N TYR A 27 15.09 -10.78 4.32
CA TYR A 27 13.93 -11.33 3.63
C TYR A 27 14.28 -11.67 2.17
N PRO A 28 14.05 -12.91 1.71
CA PRO A 28 14.48 -13.32 0.37
C PRO A 28 13.51 -12.91 -0.75
N GLY A 29 12.32 -12.40 -0.40
CA GLY A 29 11.29 -11.97 -1.34
C GLY A 29 11.29 -10.46 -1.57
N LEU A 30 10.30 -10.00 -2.34
CA LEU A 30 10.08 -8.57 -2.54
C LEU A 30 9.15 -8.02 -1.47
N TRP A 31 9.47 -6.83 -0.94
CA TRP A 31 8.57 -6.07 -0.08
C TRP A 31 8.75 -4.57 -0.33
N TRP A 32 7.76 -3.78 0.10
CA TRP A 32 7.81 -2.33 0.06
C TRP A 32 6.88 -1.70 1.10
N VAL A 33 7.11 -0.43 1.41
CA VAL A 33 6.24 0.39 2.27
C VAL A 33 5.11 0.99 1.43
N ALA A 34 3.90 0.97 1.96
CA ALA A 34 2.71 1.55 1.34
C ALA A 34 2.07 2.58 2.29
N GLY A 35 0.82 2.95 2.01
CA GLY A 35 0.00 3.72 2.91
C GLY A 35 0.43 5.19 3.06
N GLY A 36 0.19 5.72 4.26
CA GLY A 36 0.56 7.09 4.60
C GLY A 36 2.06 7.35 4.57
N HIS A 37 2.87 6.36 4.97
CA HIS A 37 4.32 6.47 4.98
C HIS A 37 4.89 6.63 3.55
N ALA A 38 4.33 5.95 2.54
CA ALA A 38 4.72 6.14 1.15
C ALA A 38 4.40 7.55 0.61
N ILE A 39 3.23 8.11 0.97
CA ILE A 39 2.87 9.49 0.62
C ILE A 39 3.81 10.48 1.31
N GLU A 40 4.11 10.27 2.60
CA GLU A 40 5.01 11.14 3.34
C GLU A 40 6.42 11.12 2.75
N ALA A 41 6.96 9.94 2.42
CA ALA A 41 8.25 9.78 1.77
C ALA A 41 8.32 10.58 0.45
N PHE A 42 7.27 10.50 -0.37
CA PHE A 42 7.20 11.22 -1.64
C PHE A 42 7.06 12.74 -1.47
N THR A 43 6.19 13.18 -0.56
CA THR A 43 5.86 14.60 -0.37
C THR A 43 6.86 15.34 0.50
N LYS A 44 7.66 14.60 1.29
CA LYS A 44 8.54 15.12 2.35
C LYS A 44 7.79 15.98 3.37
N SER A 45 6.52 15.62 3.63
CA SER A 45 5.63 16.35 4.53
C SER A 45 5.23 15.45 5.70
N PRO A 46 5.90 15.57 6.85
CA PRO A 46 5.62 14.74 8.02
C PRO A 46 4.17 14.89 8.49
N ARG A 47 3.52 13.77 8.82
CA ARG A 47 2.24 13.76 9.52
C ARG A 47 2.15 12.55 10.46
N PRO A 48 1.31 12.60 11.50
CA PRO A 48 1.06 11.43 12.33
C PRO A 48 0.53 10.26 11.48
N HIS A 49 1.08 9.06 11.72
CA HIS A 49 0.57 7.79 11.20
C HIS A 49 0.12 6.94 12.38
N SER A 50 -1.03 6.29 12.21
CA SER A 50 -1.62 5.38 13.19
C SER A 50 -1.17 3.93 13.01
N ASP A 51 -0.56 3.67 11.85
CA ASP A 51 -0.37 2.37 11.23
C ASP A 51 0.80 2.45 10.25
N LEU A 52 1.48 1.33 10.07
CA LEU A 52 2.48 1.12 9.04
C LEU A 52 1.98 0.02 8.09
N ASP A 53 1.72 0.41 6.85
CA ASP A 53 1.36 -0.51 5.79
C ASP A 53 2.65 -0.98 5.10
N VAL A 54 2.92 -2.28 5.16
CA VAL A 54 3.93 -2.94 4.32
C VAL A 54 3.23 -3.83 3.32
N SER A 55 3.87 -4.13 2.20
CA SER A 55 3.29 -4.92 1.14
C SER A 55 4.27 -5.95 0.62
N ILE A 56 3.75 -7.11 0.25
CA ILE A 56 4.49 -8.15 -0.46
C ILE A 56 3.68 -8.62 -1.69
N PRO A 57 4.30 -9.27 -2.68
CA PRO A 57 3.58 -10.09 -3.62
C PRO A 57 2.72 -11.12 -2.87
N ARG A 58 1.46 -11.26 -3.27
CA ARG A 58 0.57 -12.31 -2.73
C ARG A 58 1.17 -13.72 -2.85
N ALA A 59 1.94 -13.96 -3.91
CA ALA A 59 2.62 -15.24 -4.12
C ALA A 59 3.71 -15.52 -3.06
N ASP A 60 4.21 -14.49 -2.38
CA ASP A 60 5.27 -14.59 -1.40
C ASP A 60 4.75 -14.89 0.01
N VAL A 61 3.45 -15.10 0.22
CA VAL A 61 2.92 -15.44 1.57
C VAL A 61 3.62 -16.65 2.20
N PRO A 62 3.88 -17.78 1.50
CA PRO A 62 4.66 -18.87 2.07
C PRO A 62 6.11 -18.51 2.40
N VAL A 63 6.67 -17.47 1.74
CA VAL A 63 8.01 -16.95 2.05
C VAL A 63 7.95 -16.12 3.33
N LEU A 64 6.99 -15.19 3.43
CA LEU A 64 6.75 -14.40 4.64
C LEU A 64 6.52 -15.28 5.86
N ARG A 65 5.63 -16.28 5.76
CA ARG A 65 5.32 -17.18 6.90
C ARG A 65 6.57 -17.89 7.43
N ARG A 66 7.46 -18.34 6.55
CA ARG A 66 8.73 -18.95 6.95
C ARG A 66 9.70 -17.94 7.53
N HIS A 67 9.73 -16.73 6.98
CA HIS A 67 10.61 -15.64 7.43
C HIS A 67 10.31 -15.22 8.88
N VAL A 68 9.03 -15.10 9.22
CA VAL A 68 8.59 -14.64 10.55
C VAL A 68 8.30 -15.80 11.52
N ALA A 69 8.54 -17.05 11.12
CA ALA A 69 8.27 -18.22 11.93
C ALA A 69 9.02 -18.17 13.27
N GLY A 70 8.31 -18.43 14.36
CA GLY A 70 8.86 -18.36 15.72
C GLY A 70 9.04 -16.94 16.28
N GLN A 71 8.74 -15.90 15.50
CA GLN A 71 8.78 -14.49 15.92
C GLN A 71 7.40 -13.85 15.92
N PHE A 72 6.54 -14.19 14.95
CA PHE A 72 5.19 -13.63 14.83
C PHE A 72 4.16 -14.72 14.50
N ASP A 73 3.01 -14.61 15.15
CA ASP A 73 1.76 -15.23 14.71
C ASP A 73 1.23 -14.52 13.46
N VAL A 74 0.84 -15.29 12.44
CA VAL A 74 0.31 -14.78 11.17
C VAL A 74 -1.19 -15.01 11.09
N TRP A 75 -1.96 -13.93 10.87
CA TRP A 75 -3.40 -13.98 10.78
C TRP A 75 -3.89 -13.42 9.45
N GLN A 76 -4.83 -14.10 8.80
CA GLN A 76 -5.57 -13.54 7.67
C GLN A 76 -6.60 -12.55 8.20
N ALA A 77 -6.51 -11.29 7.77
CA ALA A 77 -7.54 -10.28 8.02
C ALA A 77 -8.41 -10.16 6.78
N ASP A 78 -9.57 -10.81 6.80
CA ASP A 78 -10.43 -10.92 5.62
C ASP A 78 -11.90 -10.69 5.99
N SER A 79 -12.48 -9.63 5.41
CA SER A 79 -13.93 -9.38 5.46
C SER A 79 -14.50 -9.39 6.89
N GLY A 80 -13.79 -8.77 7.84
CA GLY A 80 -14.19 -8.69 9.25
C GLY A 80 -13.90 -9.95 10.08
N THR A 81 -13.26 -10.96 9.49
CA THR A 81 -12.83 -12.18 10.19
C THR A 81 -11.31 -12.20 10.32
N LEU A 82 -10.83 -12.61 11.50
CA LEU A 82 -9.43 -12.95 11.74
C LEU A 82 -9.29 -14.47 11.79
N ARG A 83 -8.46 -15.04 10.92
CA ARG A 83 -8.19 -16.48 10.86
C ARG A 83 -6.69 -16.73 11.06
N PRO A 84 -6.26 -17.46 12.10
CA PRO A 84 -4.85 -17.76 12.28
C PRO A 84 -4.39 -18.70 11.17
N MET A 85 -3.14 -18.54 10.74
CA MET A 85 -2.46 -19.45 9.81
C MET A 85 -1.50 -20.33 10.61
N VAL A 86 -2.02 -21.42 11.17
CA VAL A 86 -1.29 -22.30 12.11
C VAL A 86 -0.58 -23.42 11.36
N ASP A 87 -1.25 -24.02 10.38
CA ASP A 87 -0.71 -25.18 9.68
C ASP A 87 0.15 -24.73 8.48
N ASP A 88 1.23 -25.45 8.17
CA ASP A 88 2.05 -25.16 6.99
C ASP A 88 1.25 -25.25 5.68
N ALA A 89 0.18 -26.05 5.68
CA ALA A 89 -0.74 -26.19 4.55
C ALA A 89 -1.74 -25.03 4.42
N ASP A 90 -1.83 -24.13 5.41
CA ASP A 90 -2.75 -22.99 5.35
C ASP A 90 -2.39 -22.05 4.20
N THR A 91 -3.40 -21.79 3.37
CA THR A 91 -3.32 -20.86 2.24
C THR A 91 -4.21 -19.67 2.46
N VAL A 92 -3.85 -18.55 1.81
CA VAL A 92 -4.62 -17.32 1.90
C VAL A 92 -5.90 -17.43 1.06
N THR A 93 -7.05 -17.11 1.65
CA THR A 93 -8.34 -17.11 0.95
C THR A 93 -8.29 -16.16 -0.26
N PRO A 94 -8.97 -16.47 -1.39
CA PRO A 94 -8.90 -15.64 -2.59
C PRO A 94 -9.24 -14.15 -2.40
N THR A 95 -10.02 -13.82 -1.35
CA THR A 95 -10.49 -12.47 -1.02
C THR A 95 -9.63 -11.73 -0.01
N CYS A 96 -8.79 -12.43 0.75
CA CYS A 96 -7.96 -11.81 1.79
C CYS A 96 -6.95 -10.86 1.14
N SER A 97 -6.99 -9.60 1.53
CA SER A 97 -6.10 -8.54 1.02
C SER A 97 -4.89 -8.29 1.88
N ASN A 98 -4.86 -8.81 3.12
CA ASN A 98 -3.82 -8.48 4.07
C ASN A 98 -3.69 -9.49 5.22
N LEU A 99 -2.47 -9.56 5.76
CA LEU A 99 -2.12 -10.40 6.90
C LEU A 99 -1.75 -9.51 8.08
N TRP A 100 -2.23 -9.85 9.27
CA TRP A 100 -1.86 -9.19 10.51
C TRP A 100 -0.84 -10.02 11.27
N LEU A 101 0.21 -9.36 11.75
CA LEU A 101 1.29 -9.96 12.51
C LEU A 101 1.28 -9.45 13.95
N ARG A 102 1.53 -10.35 14.91
CA ARG A 102 1.78 -10.04 16.32
C ARG A 102 2.71 -11.09 16.91
N GLU A 103 3.48 -10.73 17.93
CA GLU A 103 4.46 -11.66 18.53
C GLU A 103 3.79 -12.91 19.12
N HIS A 104 2.67 -12.72 19.82
CA HIS A 104 1.89 -13.79 20.44
C HIS A 104 0.44 -13.34 20.75
N GLY A 105 -0.39 -14.26 21.25
CA GLY A 105 -1.82 -14.05 21.54
C GLY A 105 -2.18 -12.80 22.37
N ASP A 106 -1.35 -12.46 23.35
CA ASP A 106 -1.53 -11.30 24.24
C ASP A 106 -0.78 -10.03 23.80
N ALA A 107 0.00 -10.09 22.72
CA ALA A 107 0.77 -8.95 22.21
C ALA A 107 -0.13 -8.06 21.33
N PRO A 108 0.15 -6.75 21.24
CA PRO A 108 -0.51 -5.90 20.26
C PRO A 108 -0.21 -6.36 18.83
N TRP A 109 -1.11 -6.07 17.89
CA TRP A 109 -0.83 -6.16 16.47
C TRP A 109 0.26 -5.15 16.09
N GLU A 110 1.17 -5.56 15.20
CA GLU A 110 2.34 -4.77 14.85
C GLU A 110 2.39 -4.39 13.38
N PHE A 111 2.06 -5.33 12.49
CA PHE A 111 2.18 -5.10 11.06
C PHE A 111 0.90 -5.49 10.33
N ASP A 112 0.45 -4.58 9.47
CA ASP A 112 -0.55 -4.86 8.44
C ASP A 112 0.20 -5.09 7.11
N VAL A 113 0.28 -6.36 6.70
CA VAL A 113 1.00 -6.79 5.51
C VAL A 113 0.01 -6.96 4.35
N LEU A 114 -0.06 -5.96 3.49
CA LEU A 114 -0.91 -5.96 2.29
C LEU A 114 -0.40 -6.95 1.25
N LEU A 115 -1.33 -7.64 0.58
CA LEU A 115 -1.05 -8.67 -0.41
C LEU A 115 -1.31 -8.14 -1.81
N ALA A 116 -0.26 -7.68 -2.48
CA ALA A 116 -0.36 -7.12 -3.81
C ALA A 116 -0.49 -8.22 -4.89
N ILE A 117 -1.30 -7.95 -5.91
CA ILE A 117 -1.38 -8.82 -7.09
C ILE A 117 -0.27 -8.43 -8.06
N THR A 118 0.78 -9.24 -8.11
CA THR A 118 1.92 -9.03 -9.00
C THR A 118 2.21 -10.27 -9.86
N SER A 119 2.88 -10.03 -10.98
CA SER A 119 3.68 -11.02 -11.71
C SER A 119 5.15 -10.58 -11.66
N ALA A 120 6.05 -11.31 -12.33
CA ALA A 120 7.47 -10.96 -12.39
C ALA A 120 7.75 -9.53 -12.87
N ALA A 121 6.87 -8.92 -13.68
CA ALA A 121 7.09 -7.59 -14.25
C ALA A 121 5.90 -6.63 -14.13
N THR A 122 4.76 -7.07 -13.59
CA THR A 122 3.52 -6.29 -13.60
C THR A 122 2.88 -6.23 -12.24
N TRP A 123 2.53 -5.02 -11.82
CA TRP A 123 1.63 -4.75 -10.72
C TRP A 123 0.19 -4.60 -11.25
N THR A 124 -0.79 -5.18 -10.54
CA THR A 124 -2.21 -5.14 -10.93
C THR A 124 -3.08 -4.63 -9.78
N TYR A 125 -3.97 -3.69 -10.08
CA TYR A 125 -4.93 -3.20 -9.09
C TYR A 125 -5.97 -4.26 -8.76
N GLU A 126 -6.10 -4.60 -7.48
CA GLU A 126 -6.97 -5.69 -7.02
C GLU A 126 -8.46 -5.46 -7.32
N ARG A 127 -8.91 -4.20 -7.33
CA ARG A 127 -10.33 -3.85 -7.49
C ARG A 127 -10.75 -3.73 -8.96
N ASP A 128 -9.80 -3.54 -9.88
CA ASP A 128 -10.04 -3.53 -11.32
C ASP A 128 -8.78 -3.99 -12.08
N ARG A 129 -8.79 -5.26 -12.52
CA ARG A 129 -7.65 -5.91 -13.17
C ARG A 129 -7.28 -5.34 -14.55
N ARG A 130 -8.07 -4.40 -15.08
CA ARG A 130 -7.70 -3.63 -16.28
C ARG A 130 -6.62 -2.59 -15.97
N VAL A 131 -6.55 -2.13 -14.72
CA VAL A 131 -5.54 -1.18 -14.26
C VAL A 131 -4.28 -1.92 -13.87
N LYS A 132 -3.20 -1.64 -14.61
CA LYS A 132 -1.89 -2.27 -14.46
C LYS A 132 -0.78 -1.24 -14.59
N LEU A 133 0.37 -1.58 -14.04
CA LEU A 133 1.60 -0.82 -14.15
C LEU A 133 2.77 -1.80 -14.20
N THR A 134 3.92 -1.40 -14.74
CA THR A 134 5.13 -2.23 -14.58
C THR A 134 5.48 -2.25 -13.09
N LEU A 135 6.13 -3.32 -12.63
CA LEU A 135 6.54 -3.38 -11.22
C LEU A 135 7.56 -2.28 -10.90
N ASP A 136 8.44 -1.96 -11.85
CA ASP A 136 9.44 -0.89 -11.74
C ASP A 136 8.81 0.52 -11.66
N ASP A 137 7.70 0.77 -12.36
CA ASP A 137 6.98 2.06 -12.25
C ASP A 137 6.04 2.11 -11.03
N ALA A 138 5.60 0.94 -10.54
CA ALA A 138 4.73 0.84 -9.36
C ALA A 138 5.49 1.05 -8.06
N LEU A 139 6.81 0.88 -8.06
CA LEU A 139 7.67 1.00 -6.91
C LEU A 139 8.72 2.08 -7.14
N TRP A 140 9.21 2.70 -6.08
CA TRP A 140 10.32 3.63 -6.15
C TRP A 140 11.18 3.53 -4.89
N ASP A 141 12.46 3.84 -5.02
CA ASP A 141 13.43 3.73 -3.94
C ASP A 141 13.75 5.11 -3.33
N LEU A 142 13.82 5.16 -2.01
CA LEU A 142 14.36 6.28 -1.23
C LEU A 142 15.21 5.73 -0.10
N ASP A 143 16.50 6.09 -0.08
CA ASP A 143 17.46 5.70 0.95
C ASP A 143 17.51 4.19 1.23
N GLY A 144 17.37 3.38 0.17
CA GLY A 144 17.40 1.91 0.25
C GLY A 144 16.08 1.26 0.66
N VAL A 145 15.01 2.04 0.87
CA VAL A 145 13.67 1.54 1.14
C VAL A 145 12.81 1.68 -0.11
N ARG A 146 12.12 0.60 -0.49
CA ARG A 146 11.12 0.61 -1.56
C ARG A 146 9.78 1.10 -1.04
N TYR A 147 9.14 1.95 -1.83
CA TYR A 147 7.82 2.50 -1.55
C TYR A 147 6.89 2.26 -2.74
N LEU A 148 5.60 2.11 -2.47
CA LEU A 148 4.57 2.17 -3.51
C LEU A 148 4.54 3.58 -4.13
N SER A 149 4.45 3.67 -5.46
CA SER A 149 4.45 4.96 -6.16
C SER A 149 3.22 5.80 -5.77
N PRO A 150 3.36 7.13 -5.69
CA PRO A 150 2.31 8.00 -5.16
C PRO A 150 1.00 7.90 -5.97
N GLU A 151 1.06 7.75 -7.29
CA GLU A 151 -0.12 7.56 -8.13
C GLU A 151 -0.85 6.26 -7.82
N VAL A 152 -0.13 5.17 -7.54
CA VAL A 152 -0.75 3.89 -7.15
C VAL A 152 -1.34 4.00 -5.75
N GLN A 153 -0.64 4.65 -4.82
CA GLN A 153 -1.12 4.88 -3.46
C GLN A 153 -2.39 5.75 -3.43
N LEU A 154 -2.46 6.78 -4.28
CA LEU A 154 -3.67 7.60 -4.46
C LEU A 154 -4.82 6.77 -5.05
N LEU A 155 -4.56 5.92 -6.04
CA LEU A 155 -5.59 5.03 -6.57
C LEU A 155 -6.21 4.15 -5.47
N HIS A 156 -5.40 3.59 -4.56
CA HIS A 156 -5.89 2.80 -3.43
C HIS A 156 -6.76 3.59 -2.45
N LYS A 157 -6.47 4.89 -2.30
CA LYS A 157 -7.18 5.82 -1.40
C LYS A 157 -8.49 6.37 -2.00
N ALA A 158 -8.60 6.40 -3.32
CA ALA A 158 -9.74 7.00 -4.03
C ALA A 158 -11.12 6.49 -3.55
N PRO A 159 -11.36 5.19 -3.30
CA PRO A 159 -12.66 4.73 -2.82
C PRO A 159 -13.05 5.27 -1.44
N GLY A 160 -12.07 5.57 -0.58
CA GLY A 160 -12.31 6.04 0.78
C GLY A 160 -12.67 7.53 0.84
N LEU A 161 -11.98 8.35 0.03
CA LEU A 161 -12.15 9.81 -0.06
C LEU A 161 -12.31 10.51 1.32
N ARG A 162 -11.57 10.03 2.32
CA ARG A 162 -11.58 10.64 3.66
C ARG A 162 -10.82 11.97 3.62
N ALA A 163 -10.99 12.83 4.61
CA ALA A 163 -10.24 14.08 4.71
C ALA A 163 -8.71 13.89 4.58
N LYS A 164 -8.17 12.82 5.20
CA LYS A 164 -6.74 12.46 5.06
C LYS A 164 -6.35 12.01 3.66
N ASP A 165 -7.25 11.33 2.94
CA ASP A 165 -6.98 10.89 1.57
C ASP A 165 -6.99 12.07 0.60
N GLN A 166 -7.89 13.05 0.81
CA GLN A 166 -7.90 14.32 0.07
C GLN A 166 -6.62 15.13 0.34
N ALA A 167 -6.20 15.25 1.60
CA ALA A 167 -4.96 15.94 1.95
C ALA A 167 -3.72 15.29 1.32
N ASP A 168 -3.65 13.95 1.32
CA ASP A 168 -2.60 13.18 0.63
C ASP A 168 -2.61 13.47 -0.89
N PHE A 169 -3.79 13.52 -1.53
CA PHE A 169 -3.93 13.90 -2.95
C PHE A 169 -3.43 15.32 -3.24
N ASP A 170 -3.86 16.30 -2.45
CA ASP A 170 -3.48 17.71 -2.65
C ASP A 170 -1.97 17.92 -2.45
N ALA A 171 -1.34 17.19 -1.53
CA ALA A 171 0.10 17.23 -1.30
C ALA A 171 0.91 16.58 -2.44
N CYS A 172 0.40 15.48 -3.00
CA CYS A 172 1.03 14.77 -4.11
C CYS A 172 0.88 15.49 -5.45
N LEU A 173 -0.32 16.03 -5.74
CA LEU A 173 -0.69 16.55 -7.06
C LEU A 173 0.35 17.49 -7.69
N PRO A 174 0.87 18.54 -7.01
CA PRO A 174 1.85 19.45 -7.62
C PRO A 174 3.23 18.82 -7.85
N ARG A 175 3.50 17.62 -7.32
CA ARG A 175 4.78 16.91 -7.38
C ARG A 175 4.76 15.74 -8.35
N LEU A 176 3.58 15.27 -8.77
CA LEU A 176 3.45 14.16 -9.71
C LEU A 176 4.03 14.53 -11.07
N ALA A 177 4.87 13.65 -11.62
CA ALA A 177 5.35 13.80 -12.98
C ALA A 177 4.18 13.71 -13.99
N PRO A 178 4.34 14.22 -15.22
CA PRO A 178 3.31 14.14 -16.26
C PRO A 178 2.84 12.70 -16.56
N ALA A 179 3.75 11.72 -16.48
CA ALA A 179 3.44 10.31 -16.65
C ALA A 179 2.59 9.76 -15.49
N GLN A 180 2.99 10.05 -14.25
CA GLN A 180 2.30 9.60 -13.03
C GLN A 180 0.87 10.16 -12.95
N SER A 181 0.71 11.47 -13.13
CA SER A 181 -0.61 12.12 -13.16
C SER A 181 -1.47 11.62 -14.32
N GLY A 182 -0.85 11.28 -15.46
CA GLY A 182 -1.56 10.72 -16.60
C GLY A 182 -2.02 9.28 -16.41
N TRP A 183 -1.18 8.47 -15.76
CA TRP A 183 -1.56 7.12 -15.37
C TRP A 183 -2.70 7.15 -14.34
N LEU A 184 -2.59 7.98 -13.28
CA LEU A 184 -3.63 8.11 -12.26
C LEU A 184 -4.97 8.53 -12.86
N LEU A 185 -4.96 9.51 -13.77
CA LEU A 185 -6.18 9.95 -14.46
C LEU A 185 -6.84 8.80 -15.24
N SER A 186 -6.04 7.98 -15.91
CA SER A 186 -6.52 6.84 -16.71
C SER A 186 -7.06 5.73 -15.81
N ALA A 187 -6.33 5.41 -14.73
CA ALA A 187 -6.70 4.43 -13.73
C ALA A 187 -8.02 4.80 -13.02
N LEU A 188 -8.16 6.05 -12.58
CA LEU A 188 -9.42 6.56 -12.02
C LEU A 188 -10.54 6.54 -13.05
N GLY A 189 -10.27 6.86 -14.31
CA GLY A 189 -11.27 6.76 -15.38
C GLY A 189 -11.84 5.35 -15.56
N LEU A 190 -11.01 4.31 -15.36
CA LEU A 190 -11.43 2.91 -15.45
C LEU A 190 -12.14 2.42 -14.19
N ALA A 191 -11.52 2.59 -13.03
CA ALA A 191 -11.99 2.01 -11.77
C ALA A 191 -13.04 2.88 -11.06
N HIS A 192 -12.96 4.21 -11.22
CA HIS A 192 -13.74 5.20 -10.47
C HIS A 192 -14.14 6.39 -11.38
N PRO A 193 -14.90 6.18 -12.48
CA PRO A 193 -15.10 7.16 -13.57
C PRO A 193 -15.73 8.50 -13.18
N ARG A 194 -16.28 8.62 -11.96
CA ARG A 194 -16.89 9.84 -11.41
C ARG A 194 -16.10 10.44 -10.24
N HIS A 195 -14.87 9.99 -10.02
CA HIS A 195 -14.06 10.45 -8.90
C HIS A 195 -13.69 11.94 -9.05
N PRO A 196 -13.86 12.78 -8.01
CA PRO A 196 -13.61 14.23 -8.10
C PRO A 196 -12.17 14.58 -8.51
N TRP A 197 -11.19 13.76 -8.11
CA TRP A 197 -9.79 13.96 -8.50
C TRP A 197 -9.55 13.94 -10.01
N ILE A 198 -10.44 13.35 -10.82
CA ILE A 198 -10.35 13.38 -12.30
C ILE A 198 -10.37 14.82 -12.81
N VAL A 199 -11.21 15.69 -12.24
CA VAL A 199 -11.31 17.10 -12.63
C VAL A 199 -10.04 17.85 -12.27
N ALA A 200 -9.54 17.65 -11.04
CA ALA A 200 -8.30 18.26 -10.56
C ALA A 200 -7.08 17.82 -11.39
N LEU A 201 -6.97 16.53 -11.72
CA LEU A 201 -5.89 16.00 -12.56
C LEU A 201 -5.92 16.58 -13.97
N ARG A 202 -7.10 16.73 -14.58
CA ARG A 202 -7.24 17.38 -15.90
C ARG A 202 -6.79 18.83 -15.87
N ALA A 203 -7.22 19.58 -14.84
CA ALA A 203 -6.82 20.98 -14.66
C ALA A 203 -5.30 21.11 -14.47
N HIS A 204 -4.72 20.28 -13.60
CA HIS A 204 -3.28 20.27 -13.32
C HIS A 204 -2.46 19.98 -14.60
N ARG A 205 -2.84 18.95 -15.37
CA ARG A 205 -2.15 18.61 -16.62
C ARG A 205 -2.27 19.69 -17.70
N GLY A 206 -3.34 20.47 -17.69
CA GLY A 206 -3.51 21.61 -18.59
C GLY A 206 -2.56 22.78 -18.31
N GLN A 207 -1.98 22.84 -17.11
CA GLN A 207 -1.05 23.89 -16.68
C GLN A 207 0.42 23.54 -16.99
N ILE A 208 0.73 22.29 -17.33
CA ILE A 208 2.09 21.86 -17.67
C ILE A 208 2.43 22.34 -19.09
N PRO A 209 3.46 23.17 -19.30
CA PRO A 209 3.83 23.65 -20.63
C PRO A 209 4.14 22.48 -21.56
N ARG A 210 3.50 22.44 -22.74
CA ARG A 210 3.88 21.48 -23.78
C ARG A 210 5.26 21.89 -24.31
N ARG A 211 6.29 21.05 -24.10
CA ARG A 211 7.56 21.22 -24.83
C ARG A 211 7.25 21.05 -26.32
N VAL A 212 7.43 22.12 -27.09
CA VAL A 212 7.43 22.07 -28.55
C VAL A 212 8.73 21.35 -28.95
N PRO A 213 8.69 20.32 -29.80
CA PRO A 213 9.91 19.73 -30.35
C PRO A 213 10.68 20.82 -31.10
N THR A 214 11.95 21.02 -30.77
CA THR A 214 12.82 21.88 -31.57
C THR A 214 13.01 21.22 -32.95
N PRO A 215 12.87 21.96 -34.06
CA PRO A 215 12.89 21.42 -35.42
C PRO A 215 14.24 20.75 -35.77
#